data_AF-A0A529HWS9-F1
#
_entry.id   AF-A0A529HWS9-F1
#
_cell.length_a   1.000
_cell.length_b   1.000
_cell.length_c   1.000
_cell.angle_alpha   90.00
_cell.angle_beta   90.00
_cell.angle_gamma   90.00
#
_symmetry.space_group_name_H-M   'P 1'
#
loop_
_entity.id
_entity.type
_entity.pdbx_description
1 polymer ?
#
loop_
_entity_poly.entity_id
_entity_poly.type
_entity_poly.pdbx_seq_one_letter_code
_entity_poly.pdbx_strand_id
1 'polypeptide(L)'
;MYQKAVAGERFLLYPMHFHPEASTSILAGAYLDEYEVIRNIAFSLPEGTRLYVKDHISAWAYPTLDFYRRIRSLPNVRLLGPHEPTKELIKSSVGVITLTSTVGYEALLLKKRVFLYGRVFYEFHKGVVPIANPANLRRIISGGLASPIGWDDQYNHDFVCAYWLSTLPGTLNLMLDRVPAAQAAEHIYRELLKAGLLHGLAAIKSAA
;
A
#
# COMPACT_ATOMS: atom_id res chain seq x y z
N MET A 1 23.47 -5.45 -6.04
CA MET A 1 22.63 -5.46 -4.81
C MET A 1 21.25 -6.05 -5.08
N TYR A 2 20.54 -5.55 -6.09
CA TYR A 2 19.28 -6.13 -6.53
C TYR A 2 19.46 -7.51 -7.19
N GLN A 3 18.35 -8.24 -7.27
CA GLN A 3 18.23 -9.56 -7.89
C GLN A 3 17.07 -9.50 -8.92
N LYS A 4 17.04 -10.42 -9.91
CA LYS A 4 16.02 -10.49 -10.98
C LYS A 4 14.95 -11.56 -10.76
N ALA A 5 13.66 -11.24 -10.79
CA ALA A 5 12.58 -12.20 -10.51
C ALA A 5 12.82 -13.57 -11.19
N VAL A 6 12.53 -14.67 -10.48
CA VAL A 6 12.77 -16.03 -10.96
C VAL A 6 11.43 -16.67 -11.33
N ALA A 7 11.34 -17.19 -12.55
CA ALA A 7 10.15 -17.87 -13.02
C ALA A 7 9.85 -19.13 -12.18
N GLY A 8 8.57 -19.35 -11.85
CA GLY A 8 8.13 -20.50 -11.07
C GLY A 8 8.28 -20.37 -9.56
N GLU A 9 8.96 -19.33 -9.05
CA GLU A 9 8.98 -19.08 -7.60
C GLU A 9 7.61 -18.59 -7.12
N ARG A 10 7.15 -19.15 -6.00
CA ARG A 10 5.96 -18.69 -5.30
C ARG A 10 6.33 -17.51 -4.40
N PHE A 11 5.72 -16.35 -4.58
CA PHE A 11 6.09 -15.17 -3.79
C PHE A 11 4.93 -14.22 -3.48
N LEU A 12 5.03 -13.54 -2.33
CA LEU A 12 4.29 -12.30 -2.05
C LEU A 12 5.12 -11.10 -2.48
N LEU A 13 4.49 -10.12 -3.11
CA LEU A 13 5.12 -8.86 -3.47
C LEU A 13 4.93 -7.84 -2.33
N TYR A 14 6.03 -7.22 -1.93
CA TYR A 14 6.07 -6.09 -1.00
C TYR A 14 6.69 -4.88 -1.71
N PRO A 15 5.89 -3.88 -2.12
CA PRO A 15 6.42 -2.61 -2.61
C PRO A 15 6.93 -1.80 -1.42
N MET A 16 8.19 -1.36 -1.48
CA MET A 16 8.75 -0.48 -0.44
C MET A 16 8.04 0.88 -0.44
N HIS A 17 7.88 1.45 0.74
CA HIS A 17 7.22 2.73 0.95
C HIS A 17 8.24 3.86 0.99
N PHE A 18 7.81 5.06 0.59
CA PHE A 18 8.62 6.24 0.79
C PHE A 18 8.54 6.65 2.26
N HIS A 19 9.69 6.90 2.90
CA HIS A 19 9.75 7.39 4.26
C HIS A 19 10.59 8.68 4.30
N PRO A 20 10.10 9.77 4.91
CA PRO A 20 8.79 9.93 5.54
C PRO A 20 7.67 10.19 4.53
N GLU A 21 6.52 9.51 4.69
CA GLU A 21 5.28 9.83 3.98
C GLU A 21 4.14 9.96 5.00
N ALA A 22 3.25 10.95 4.82
CA ALA A 22 2.13 11.19 5.74
C ALA A 22 1.19 9.96 5.83
N SER A 23 1.02 9.23 4.72
CA SER A 23 0.23 8.00 4.66
C SER A 23 0.82 6.93 5.59
N THR A 24 2.13 6.72 5.59
CA THR A 24 2.77 5.72 6.46
C THR A 24 2.92 6.20 7.90
N SER A 25 3.19 7.49 8.11
CA SER A 25 3.44 8.06 9.44
C SER A 25 2.17 8.19 10.28
N ILE A 26 1.00 8.40 9.65
CA ILE A 26 -0.29 8.56 10.33
C ILE A 26 -1.16 7.30 10.19
N LEU A 27 -1.26 6.72 8.99
CA LEU A 27 -2.18 5.59 8.72
C LEU A 27 -1.55 4.21 8.98
N ALA A 28 -0.24 4.17 9.23
CA ALA A 28 0.50 2.96 9.60
C ALA A 28 1.55 3.24 10.70
N GLY A 29 1.30 4.22 11.58
CA GLY A 29 2.28 4.73 12.55
C GLY A 29 2.86 3.71 13.54
N ALA A 30 2.25 2.53 13.69
CA ALA A 30 2.81 1.42 14.46
C ALA A 30 3.95 0.66 13.73
N TYR A 31 4.18 0.95 12.44
CA TYR A 31 5.04 0.19 11.52
C TYR A 31 6.10 1.08 10.86
N LEU A 32 6.63 2.05 11.59
CA LEU A 32 7.61 3.03 11.09
C LEU A 32 8.97 2.41 10.72
N ASP A 33 9.35 1.31 11.38
CA ASP A 33 10.55 0.54 11.00
C ASP A 33 10.20 -0.45 9.89
N GLU A 34 10.39 0.00 8.65
CA GLU A 34 10.12 -0.80 7.45
C GLU A 34 10.93 -2.09 7.41
N TYR A 35 12.17 -2.08 7.94
CA TYR A 35 12.99 -3.29 7.97
C TYR A 35 12.36 -4.34 8.89
N GLU A 36 11.90 -3.95 10.07
CA GLU A 36 11.25 -4.89 10.99
C GLU A 36 9.94 -5.44 10.43
N VAL A 37 9.20 -4.65 9.65
CA VAL A 37 8.02 -5.15 8.91
C VAL A 37 8.44 -6.20 7.88
N ILE A 38 9.40 -5.88 7.02
CA ILE A 38 9.92 -6.82 6.01
C ILE A 38 10.42 -8.11 6.68
N ARG A 39 11.16 -7.98 7.78
CA ARG A 39 11.69 -9.10 8.56
C ARG A 39 10.56 -9.96 9.12
N ASN A 40 9.56 -9.35 9.76
CA ASN A 40 8.42 -10.07 10.32
C ASN A 40 7.62 -10.82 9.24
N ILE A 41 7.38 -10.18 8.09
CA ILE A 41 6.72 -10.82 6.95
C ILE A 41 7.53 -12.02 6.49
N ALA A 42 8.84 -11.83 6.25
CA ALA A 42 9.73 -12.90 5.79
C ALA A 42 9.66 -14.11 6.72
N PHE A 43 9.73 -13.94 8.04
CA PHE A 43 9.65 -15.05 8.99
C PHE A 43 8.24 -15.65 9.17
N SER A 44 7.20 -14.98 8.66
CA SER A 44 5.81 -15.43 8.76
C SER A 44 5.28 -16.10 7.49
N LEU A 45 6.08 -16.17 6.42
CA LEU A 45 5.63 -16.76 5.16
C LEU A 45 5.35 -18.27 5.27
N PRO A 46 4.36 -18.79 4.52
CA PRO A 46 4.19 -20.23 4.33
C PRO A 46 5.43 -20.86 3.69
N GLU A 47 5.60 -22.17 3.89
CA GLU A 47 6.70 -22.93 3.29
C GLU A 47 6.72 -22.79 1.76
N GLY A 48 7.91 -22.80 1.18
CA GLY A 48 8.11 -22.64 -0.28
C GLY A 48 7.76 -21.25 -0.82
N THR A 49 7.46 -20.26 0.04
CA THR A 49 7.08 -18.90 -0.38
C THR A 49 8.18 -17.91 -0.06
N ARG A 50 8.51 -17.06 -1.03
CA ARG A 50 9.45 -15.94 -0.85
C ARG A 50 8.73 -14.60 -0.68
N LEU A 51 9.44 -13.62 -0.13
CA LEU A 51 9.03 -12.22 -0.14
C LEU A 51 9.83 -11.49 -1.21
N TYR A 52 9.17 -10.94 -2.22
CA TYR A 52 9.80 -10.08 -3.21
C TYR A 52 9.63 -8.63 -2.75
N VAL A 53 10.72 -8.01 -2.30
CA VAL A 53 10.76 -6.62 -1.86
C VAL A 53 11.16 -5.78 -3.06
N LYS A 54 10.27 -4.90 -3.54
CA LYS A 54 10.53 -4.04 -4.69
C LYS A 54 10.84 -2.62 -4.20
N ASP A 55 12.02 -2.13 -4.57
CA ASP A 55 12.42 -0.76 -4.26
C ASP A 55 11.51 0.27 -4.94
N HIS A 56 11.42 1.46 -4.34
CA HIS A 56 10.54 2.52 -4.79
C HIS A 56 11.29 3.49 -5.72
N ILE A 57 10.73 3.80 -6.89
CA ILE A 57 11.42 4.64 -7.88
C ILE A 57 11.72 6.05 -7.35
N SER A 58 10.77 6.65 -6.62
CA SER A 58 10.93 7.98 -6.01
C SER A 58 11.76 7.97 -4.72
N ALA A 59 12.05 6.78 -4.16
CA ALA A 59 12.88 6.62 -2.96
C ALA A 59 14.22 5.96 -3.29
N TRP A 60 14.53 5.78 -4.58
CA TRP A 60 15.68 5.00 -4.98
C TRP A 60 16.95 5.65 -4.47
N ALA A 61 17.80 4.85 -3.80
CA ALA A 61 19.03 5.29 -3.15
C ALA A 61 18.86 6.26 -1.97
N TYR A 62 17.63 6.44 -1.47
CA TYR A 62 17.38 7.19 -0.23
C TYR A 62 17.70 6.36 1.03
N PRO A 63 17.26 5.10 1.18
CA PRO A 63 17.73 4.24 2.27
C PRO A 63 19.24 3.98 2.21
N THR A 64 19.83 3.73 3.37
CA THR A 64 21.28 3.45 3.46
C THR A 64 21.62 2.12 2.78
N LEU A 65 22.86 1.97 2.31
CA LEU A 65 23.35 0.69 1.78
C LEU A 65 23.24 -0.45 2.81
N ASP A 66 23.38 -0.13 4.11
CA ASP A 66 23.23 -1.11 5.18
C ASP A 66 21.79 -1.66 5.24
N PHE A 67 20.78 -0.79 5.16
CA PHE A 67 19.38 -1.18 5.13
C PHE A 67 19.09 -2.23 4.05
N TYR A 68 19.53 -1.96 2.82
CA TYR A 68 19.36 -2.91 1.72
C TYR A 68 20.17 -4.20 1.92
N ARG A 69 21.37 -4.14 2.54
CA ARG A 69 22.17 -5.34 2.86
C ARG A 69 21.46 -6.21 3.88
N ARG A 70 20.85 -5.60 4.89
CA ARG A 70 20.04 -6.30 5.90
C ARG A 70 18.84 -6.99 5.25
N ILE A 71 18.10 -6.33 4.37
CA ILE A 71 16.99 -6.97 3.61
C ILE A 71 17.50 -8.17 2.81
N ARG A 72 18.59 -8.00 2.05
CA ARG A 72 19.17 -9.06 1.22
C ARG A 72 19.70 -10.24 2.04
N SER A 73 20.07 -10.02 3.30
CA SER A 73 20.56 -11.08 4.20
C SER A 73 19.46 -12.05 4.65
N LEU A 74 18.19 -11.68 4.49
CA LEU A 74 17.06 -12.54 4.84
C LEU A 74 16.93 -13.69 3.80
N PRO A 75 16.89 -14.96 4.22
CA PRO A 75 17.09 -16.12 3.34
C PRO A 75 15.99 -16.33 2.30
N ASN A 76 14.77 -15.91 2.62
CA ASN A 76 13.58 -16.04 1.78
C ASN A 76 13.12 -14.71 1.19
N VAL A 77 13.98 -13.69 1.21
CA VAL A 77 13.69 -12.38 0.61
C VAL A 77 14.44 -12.22 -0.69
N ARG A 78 13.82 -11.51 -1.63
CA ARG A 78 14.41 -11.14 -2.90
C ARG A 78 14.26 -9.64 -3.11
N LEU A 79 15.37 -8.92 -3.08
CA LEU A 79 15.37 -7.46 -3.26
C LEU A 79 15.43 -7.12 -4.76
N LEU A 80 14.36 -6.53 -5.28
CA LEU A 80 14.17 -6.15 -6.67
C LEU A 80 14.45 -4.66 -6.88
N GLY A 81 14.94 -4.32 -8.07
CA GLY A 81 15.24 -2.93 -8.43
C GLY A 81 13.99 -2.08 -8.65
N PRO A 82 14.13 -0.74 -8.60
CA PRO A 82 12.99 0.19 -8.74
C PRO A 82 12.30 0.12 -10.11
N HIS A 83 13.06 -0.21 -11.15
CA HIS A 83 12.59 -0.28 -12.54
C HIS A 83 12.00 -1.64 -12.95
N GLU A 84 11.90 -2.60 -12.03
CA GLU A 84 11.24 -3.87 -12.34
C GLU A 84 9.74 -3.62 -12.62
N PRO A 85 9.13 -4.34 -13.60
CA PRO A 85 7.77 -4.06 -14.04
C PRO A 85 6.73 -4.49 -12.99
N THR A 86 6.23 -3.53 -12.20
CA THR A 86 5.30 -3.79 -11.08
C THR A 86 4.08 -4.60 -11.51
N LYS A 87 3.46 -4.28 -12.66
CA LYS A 87 2.26 -4.97 -13.14
C LYS A 87 2.49 -6.46 -13.42
N GLU A 88 3.65 -6.79 -14.00
CA GLU A 88 4.02 -8.18 -14.27
C GLU A 88 4.37 -8.92 -12.97
N LEU A 89 5.05 -8.24 -12.03
CA LEU A 89 5.29 -8.79 -10.69
C LEU A 89 3.99 -9.10 -9.94
N ILE A 90 2.99 -8.21 -10.01
CA ILE A 90 1.67 -8.46 -9.43
C ILE A 90 1.04 -9.71 -10.04
N LYS A 91 0.98 -9.80 -11.38
CA LYS A 91 0.38 -10.94 -12.08
C LYS A 91 1.04 -12.27 -11.72
N SER A 92 2.37 -12.29 -11.58
CA SER A 92 3.14 -13.48 -11.21
C SER A 92 3.13 -13.79 -9.71
N SER A 93 2.79 -12.83 -8.84
CA SER A 93 2.72 -13.04 -7.39
C SER A 93 1.51 -13.89 -6.97
N VAL A 94 1.57 -14.48 -5.78
CA VAL A 94 0.39 -15.07 -5.13
C VAL A 94 -0.47 -14.03 -4.40
N GLY A 95 0.03 -12.80 -4.25
CA GLY A 95 -0.63 -11.70 -3.56
C GLY A 95 0.34 -10.56 -3.27
N VAL A 96 -0.20 -9.44 -2.80
CA VAL A 96 0.57 -8.28 -2.36
C VAL A 96 0.41 -8.12 -0.86
N ILE A 97 1.49 -7.74 -0.17
CA ILE A 97 1.45 -7.33 1.24
C ILE A 97 2.05 -5.93 1.34
N THR A 98 1.35 -5.00 2.00
CA THR A 98 1.71 -3.57 1.97
C THR A 98 1.20 -2.84 3.21
N LEU A 99 1.81 -1.70 3.53
CA LEU A 99 1.31 -0.74 4.51
C LEU A 99 0.21 0.12 3.87
N THR A 100 0.58 0.99 2.93
CA THR A 100 -0.33 1.99 2.33
C THR A 100 -0.17 2.17 0.81
N SER A 101 0.63 1.34 0.15
CA SER A 101 0.98 1.49 -1.28
C SER A 101 -0.21 1.32 -2.21
N THR A 102 -0.31 2.19 -3.23
CA THR A 102 -1.27 2.09 -4.35
C THR A 102 -1.11 0.81 -5.18
N VAL A 103 0.04 0.15 -5.12
CA VAL A 103 0.25 -1.18 -5.73
C VAL A 103 -0.73 -2.22 -5.17
N GLY A 104 -1.20 -2.04 -3.93
CA GLY A 104 -2.28 -2.85 -3.37
C GLY A 104 -3.58 -2.69 -4.16
N TYR A 105 -3.95 -1.46 -4.52
CA TYR A 105 -5.14 -1.20 -5.33
C TYR A 105 -5.04 -1.88 -6.71
N GLU A 106 -3.91 -1.72 -7.39
CA GLU A 106 -3.65 -2.40 -8.68
C GLU A 106 -3.75 -3.92 -8.58
N ALA A 107 -3.25 -4.50 -7.48
CA ALA A 107 -3.35 -5.93 -7.21
C ALA A 107 -4.80 -6.42 -7.11
N LEU A 108 -5.66 -5.69 -6.42
CA LEU A 108 -7.09 -6.05 -6.30
C LEU A 108 -7.78 -6.09 -7.67
N LEU A 109 -7.50 -5.08 -8.50
CA LEU A 109 -8.02 -5.01 -9.87
C LEU A 109 -7.49 -6.15 -10.76
N LEU A 110 -6.28 -6.63 -10.48
CA LEU A 110 -5.66 -7.79 -11.13
C LEU A 110 -6.00 -9.13 -10.46
N LYS A 111 -7.06 -9.17 -9.64
CA LYS A 111 -7.55 -10.36 -8.92
C LYS A 111 -6.47 -11.00 -8.04
N LYS A 112 -5.67 -10.17 -7.38
CA LYS A 112 -4.72 -10.60 -6.35
C LYS A 112 -5.20 -10.14 -4.98
N ARG A 113 -5.05 -11.02 -3.99
CA ARG A 113 -5.33 -10.68 -2.59
C ARG A 113 -4.30 -9.68 -2.08
N VAL A 114 -4.75 -8.79 -1.20
CA VAL A 114 -3.89 -7.80 -0.56
C VAL A 114 -3.93 -7.99 0.95
N PHE A 115 -2.77 -8.21 1.55
CA PHE A 115 -2.59 -8.21 3.00
C PHE A 115 -2.18 -6.81 3.45
N LEU A 116 -3.01 -6.15 4.26
CA LEU A 116 -2.93 -4.72 4.49
C LEU A 116 -2.66 -4.40 5.96
N TYR A 117 -1.57 -3.67 6.26
CA TYR A 117 -1.26 -3.20 7.62
C TYR A 117 -1.93 -1.87 7.97
N GLY A 118 -1.95 -0.92 7.03
CA GLY A 118 -2.42 0.44 7.27
C GLY A 118 -3.87 0.67 6.86
N ARG A 119 -4.28 1.93 6.88
CA ARG A 119 -5.58 2.37 6.34
C ARG A 119 -5.39 3.03 4.98
N VAL A 120 -6.22 2.63 4.02
CA VAL A 120 -6.17 3.11 2.63
C VAL A 120 -7.59 3.22 2.07
N PHE A 121 -7.76 4.03 1.03
CA PHE A 121 -9.08 4.25 0.43
C PHE A 121 -9.72 2.99 -0.15
N TYR A 122 -8.95 1.94 -0.42
CA TYR A 122 -9.44 0.66 -0.95
C TYR A 122 -9.60 -0.43 0.12
N GLU A 123 -9.47 -0.11 1.41
CA GLU A 123 -9.45 -1.10 2.51
C GLU A 123 -10.72 -1.97 2.60
N PHE A 124 -11.85 -1.47 2.11
CA PHE A 124 -13.15 -2.16 2.12
C PHE A 124 -13.39 -3.09 0.92
N HIS A 125 -12.42 -3.23 0.02
CA HIS A 125 -12.52 -4.16 -1.11
C HIS A 125 -12.52 -5.63 -0.64
N LYS A 126 -13.37 -6.49 -1.22
CA LYS A 126 -13.51 -7.93 -0.85
C LYS A 126 -12.20 -8.73 -0.84
N GLY A 127 -11.25 -8.32 -1.67
CA GLY A 127 -9.91 -8.92 -1.79
C GLY A 127 -8.87 -8.47 -0.75
N VAL A 128 -9.22 -7.53 0.13
CA VAL A 128 -8.35 -7.07 1.21
C VAL A 128 -8.47 -8.00 2.41
N VAL A 129 -7.32 -8.38 2.97
CA VAL A 129 -7.18 -9.12 4.22
C VAL A 129 -6.43 -8.22 5.20
N PRO A 130 -7.12 -7.57 6.15
CA PRO A 130 -6.47 -6.66 7.09
C PRO A 130 -5.58 -7.42 8.08
N ILE A 131 -4.40 -6.87 8.36
CA ILE A 131 -3.45 -7.37 9.35
C ILE A 131 -3.68 -6.59 10.65
N ALA A 132 -4.72 -6.96 11.38
CA ALA A 132 -5.06 -6.32 12.65
C ALA A 132 -4.04 -6.61 13.76
N ASN A 133 -3.43 -7.80 13.75
CA ASN A 133 -2.40 -8.20 14.71
C ASN A 133 -1.25 -8.93 13.99
N PRO A 134 -0.06 -8.31 13.89
CA PRO A 134 1.11 -8.92 13.26
C PRO A 134 1.58 -10.22 13.93
N ALA A 135 1.25 -10.48 15.19
CA ALA A 135 1.57 -11.76 15.84
C ALA A 135 0.87 -12.96 15.18
N ASN A 136 -0.23 -12.71 14.46
CA ASN A 136 -0.99 -13.73 13.75
C ASN A 136 -0.66 -13.80 12.25
N LEU A 137 0.41 -13.14 11.79
CA LEU A 137 0.67 -12.89 10.39
C LEU A 137 0.74 -14.17 9.55
N ARG A 138 1.39 -15.23 10.04
CA ARG A 138 1.45 -16.52 9.35
C ARG A 138 0.06 -17.12 9.10
N ARG A 139 -0.81 -17.09 10.10
CA ARG A 139 -2.19 -17.58 10.00
C ARG A 139 -3.01 -16.75 9.01
N ILE A 140 -2.88 -15.43 9.09
CA ILE A 140 -3.55 -14.48 8.21
C ILE A 140 -3.14 -14.71 6.75
N ILE A 141 -1.82 -14.79 6.48
CA ILE A 141 -1.29 -15.02 5.14
C ILE A 141 -1.75 -16.39 4.61
N SER A 142 -1.58 -17.45 5.40
CA SER A 142 -1.92 -18.81 4.97
C SER A 142 -3.42 -18.96 4.69
N GLY A 143 -4.27 -18.48 5.59
CA GLY A 143 -5.73 -18.52 5.42
C GLY A 143 -6.20 -17.66 4.24
N GLY A 144 -5.60 -16.47 4.07
CA GLY A 144 -5.89 -15.60 2.94
C GLY A 144 -5.50 -16.27 1.61
N LEU A 145 -4.30 -16.83 1.50
CA LEU A 145 -3.84 -17.48 0.27
C LEU A 145 -4.60 -18.78 -0.06
N ALA A 146 -5.12 -19.48 0.95
CA ALA A 146 -5.93 -20.69 0.75
C ALA A 146 -7.38 -20.38 0.35
N SER A 147 -7.87 -19.19 0.67
CA SER A 147 -9.25 -18.80 0.42
C SER A 147 -9.46 -18.44 -1.05
N PRO A 148 -10.51 -18.95 -1.71
CA PRO A 148 -10.80 -18.65 -3.11
C PRO A 148 -11.08 -17.16 -3.30
N ILE A 149 -10.86 -16.66 -4.52
CA ILE A 149 -11.21 -15.28 -4.89
C ILE A 149 -12.74 -15.22 -5.02
N GLY A 150 -13.37 -14.42 -4.17
CA GLY A 150 -14.83 -14.29 -4.08
C GLY A 150 -15.40 -13.05 -4.78
N TRP A 151 -14.68 -12.49 -5.75
CA TRP A 151 -15.12 -11.34 -6.55
C TRP A 151 -14.74 -11.53 -8.02
N ASP A 152 -15.56 -10.96 -8.90
CA ASP A 152 -15.43 -11.03 -10.35
C ASP A 152 -15.03 -9.67 -10.95
N ASP A 153 -14.97 -9.61 -12.28
CA ASP A 153 -14.63 -8.37 -12.99
C ASP A 153 -15.72 -7.31 -12.85
N GLN A 154 -16.99 -7.72 -12.75
CA GLN A 154 -18.10 -6.80 -12.52
C GLN A 154 -17.96 -6.10 -11.18
N TYR A 155 -17.65 -6.83 -10.11
CA TYR A 155 -17.37 -6.23 -8.81
C TYR A 155 -16.22 -5.21 -8.88
N ASN A 156 -15.12 -5.53 -9.57
CA ASN A 156 -14.01 -4.59 -9.74
C ASN A 156 -14.45 -3.33 -10.52
N HIS A 157 -15.25 -3.49 -11.57
CA HIS A 157 -15.80 -2.37 -12.33
C HIS A 157 -16.67 -1.48 -11.44
N ASP A 158 -17.62 -2.07 -10.71
CA ASP A 158 -18.51 -1.34 -9.79
C ASP A 158 -17.73 -0.66 -8.68
N PHE A 159 -16.66 -1.29 -8.17
CA PHE A 159 -15.76 -0.71 -7.18
C PHE A 159 -15.06 0.55 -7.71
N VAL A 160 -14.54 0.50 -8.94
CA VAL A 160 -13.90 1.66 -9.59
C VAL A 160 -14.94 2.76 -9.85
N CYS A 161 -16.14 2.41 -10.32
CA CYS A 161 -17.23 3.36 -10.52
C CYS A 161 -17.65 4.01 -9.21
N ALA A 162 -17.81 3.25 -8.13
CA ALA A 162 -18.17 3.77 -6.81
C ALA A 162 -17.08 4.73 -6.29
N TYR A 163 -15.80 4.37 -6.45
CA TYR A 163 -14.69 5.25 -6.11
C TYR A 163 -14.77 6.56 -6.92
N TRP A 164 -14.90 6.47 -8.25
CA TRP A 164 -15.01 7.64 -9.13
C TRP A 164 -16.20 8.54 -8.78
N LEU A 165 -17.38 7.97 -8.57
CA LEU A 165 -18.60 8.70 -8.18
C LEU A 165 -18.49 9.32 -6.79
N SER A 166 -17.60 8.80 -5.93
CA SER A 166 -17.30 9.36 -4.62
C SER A 166 -16.18 10.41 -4.65
N THR A 167 -15.57 10.66 -5.82
CA THR A 167 -14.60 11.75 -5.99
C THR A 167 -15.29 13.07 -6.33
N LEU A 168 -14.66 14.16 -5.92
CA LEU A 168 -15.08 15.51 -6.28
C LEU A 168 -14.12 16.07 -7.34
N PRO A 169 -14.64 16.79 -8.35
CA PRO A 169 -13.78 17.47 -9.30
C PRO A 169 -12.90 18.50 -8.56
N GLY A 170 -11.59 18.43 -8.79
CA GLY A 170 -10.64 19.33 -8.15
C GLY A 170 -9.27 19.24 -8.81
N THR A 171 -8.50 20.31 -8.70
CA THR A 171 -7.09 20.33 -9.10
C THR A 171 -6.26 20.68 -7.88
N LEU A 172 -5.31 19.80 -7.53
CA LEU A 172 -4.35 20.09 -6.47
C LEU A 172 -3.10 20.72 -7.09
N ASN A 173 -2.89 22.01 -6.83
CA ASN A 173 -1.65 22.67 -7.20
C ASN A 173 -0.86 22.98 -5.91
N LEU A 174 0.16 22.16 -5.66
CA LEU A 174 1.03 22.28 -4.49
C LEU A 174 1.99 23.49 -4.58
N MET A 175 2.02 24.18 -5.72
CA MET A 175 2.86 25.35 -5.97
C MET A 175 2.06 26.66 -5.86
N LEU A 176 0.82 26.63 -5.35
CA LEU A 176 0.04 27.84 -5.14
C LEU A 176 0.64 28.71 -4.03
N ASP A 177 0.63 30.02 -4.26
CA ASP A 177 0.91 31.00 -3.21
C ASP A 177 -0.12 30.91 -2.08
N ARG A 178 0.25 31.44 -0.90
CA ARG A 178 -0.50 31.28 0.36
C ARG A 178 -2.00 31.61 0.25
N VAL A 179 -2.37 32.67 -0.45
CA VAL A 179 -3.76 33.16 -0.54
C VAL A 179 -4.62 32.23 -1.42
N PRO A 180 -4.24 31.93 -2.68
CA PRO A 180 -4.93 30.90 -3.48
C PRO A 180 -5.01 29.53 -2.81
N ALA A 181 -3.95 29.11 -2.10
CA ALA A 181 -3.94 27.84 -1.38
C ALA A 181 -4.99 27.80 -0.26
N ALA A 182 -5.12 28.89 0.52
CA ALA A 182 -6.14 28.99 1.57
C ALA A 182 -7.57 28.96 1.02
N GLN A 183 -7.81 29.62 -0.11
CA GLN A 183 -9.12 29.60 -0.78
C GLN A 183 -9.48 28.21 -1.30
N ALA A 184 -8.52 27.50 -1.90
CA ALA A 184 -8.70 26.12 -2.34
C ALA A 184 -8.98 25.18 -1.16
N ALA A 185 -8.25 25.32 -0.06
CA ALA A 185 -8.47 24.53 1.15
C ALA A 185 -9.86 24.75 1.76
N GLU A 186 -10.31 26.00 1.86
CA GLU A 186 -11.66 26.34 2.35
C GLU A 186 -12.75 25.75 1.45
N HIS A 187 -12.57 25.80 0.13
CA HIS A 187 -13.50 25.19 -0.81
C HIS A 187 -13.60 23.66 -0.60
N ILE A 188 -12.45 22.98 -0.56
CA ILE A 188 -12.38 21.52 -0.32
C ILE A 188 -13.04 21.17 1.02
N TYR A 189 -12.74 21.93 2.08
CA TYR A 189 -13.30 21.71 3.41
C TYR A 189 -14.84 21.79 3.41
N ARG A 190 -15.41 22.78 2.72
CA ARG A 190 -16.88 22.91 2.59
C ARG A 190 -17.51 21.75 1.84
N GLU A 191 -16.88 21.27 0.77
CA GLU A 191 -17.40 20.12 0.02
C GLU A 191 -17.33 18.84 0.86
N LEU A 192 -16.26 18.63 1.63
CA LEU A 192 -16.14 17.51 2.56
C LEU A 192 -17.20 17.55 3.68
N LEU A 193 -17.54 18.74 4.19
CA LEU A 193 -18.64 18.92 5.15
C LEU A 193 -19.99 18.56 4.54
N LYS A 194 -20.29 19.02 3.31
CA LYS A 194 -21.54 18.69 2.60
C LYS A 194 -21.68 17.19 2.38
N ALA A 195 -20.58 16.51 2.07
CA ALA A 195 -20.55 15.07 1.84
C ALA A 195 -20.68 14.25 3.14
N GLY A 196 -20.71 14.88 4.32
CA GLY A 196 -20.75 14.18 5.62
C GLY A 196 -19.46 13.41 5.94
N LEU A 197 -18.35 13.70 5.25
CA LEU A 197 -17.10 12.95 5.35
C LEU A 197 -16.20 13.43 6.52
N LEU A 198 -16.61 14.47 7.24
CA LEU A 198 -15.89 15.06 8.37
C LEU A 198 -16.68 14.87 9.67
N HIS A 199 -16.78 13.64 10.16
CA HIS A 199 -17.26 13.39 11.53
C HIS A 199 -16.10 13.60 12.53
N GLY A 200 -16.18 14.62 13.38
CA GLY A 200 -15.30 14.80 14.54
C GLY A 200 -14.07 15.69 14.37
N LEU A 201 -13.89 16.36 13.23
CA LEU A 201 -12.84 17.39 13.05
C LEU A 201 -13.43 18.78 13.28
N ALA A 202 -12.84 19.56 14.19
CA ALA A 202 -13.25 20.94 14.44
C ALA A 202 -12.95 21.82 13.21
N ALA A 203 -13.84 22.77 12.92
CA ALA A 203 -13.65 23.74 11.85
C ALA A 203 -12.30 24.45 11.97
N ILE A 204 -11.56 24.51 10.86
CA ILE A 204 -10.35 25.31 10.76
C ILE A 204 -10.77 26.76 11.01
N LYS A 205 -10.46 27.30 12.18
CA LYS A 205 -10.62 28.73 12.45
C LYS A 205 -9.69 29.45 11.47
N SER A 206 -10.26 30.23 10.56
CA SER A 206 -9.47 31.10 9.68
C SER A 206 -8.59 31.98 10.57
N ALA A 207 -7.27 31.83 10.47
CA ALA A 207 -6.36 32.81 11.03
C ALA A 207 -6.55 34.11 10.23
N ALA A 208 -6.87 35.18 10.96
CA ALA A 208 -7.02 36.54 10.47
C ALA A 208 -5.77 37.03 9.73
#